data_AF-A0A7V9RFV3-F1
#
_entry.id   AF-A0A7V9RFV3-F1
#
_cell.length_a   1.000
_cell.length_b   1.000
_cell.length_c   1.000
_cell.angle_alpha   90.00
_cell.angle_beta   90.00
_cell.angle_gamma   90.00
#
_symmetry.space_group_name_H-M   'P 1'
#
loop_
_entity.id
_entity.type
_entity.pdbx_description
1 polymer ?
#
loop_
_entity_poly.entity_id
_entity_poly.type
_entity_poly.pdbx_seq_one_letter_code
_entity_poly.pdbx_strand_id
1 'polypeptide(L)' 'SSDGDNVFDPADERDLGVRLAGQLGFTYFMNQASGVRLAANVVADGGEFFVGASLQMTYGFLDATFAGGGL' A
#
# COMPACT_ATOMS: atom_id res chain seq x y z
N SER A 1 -37.32 10.68 -32.38
CA SER A 1 -35.96 10.59 -32.90
C SER A 1 -35.04 10.47 -31.70
N SER A 2 -34.37 9.34 -31.61
CA SER A 2 -33.42 9.00 -30.54
C SER A 2 -32.09 9.67 -30.89
N ASP A 3 -31.88 10.91 -30.45
CA ASP A 3 -30.55 11.51 -30.47
C ASP A 3 -29.88 11.06 -29.17
N GLY A 4 -29.20 9.91 -29.26
CA GLY A 4 -28.29 9.43 -28.24
C GLY A 4 -27.05 10.31 -28.28
N ASP A 5 -27.11 11.41 -27.54
CA ASP A 5 -25.96 12.19 -27.16
C ASP A 5 -25.13 11.33 -26.20
N ASN A 6 -24.09 10.69 -26.73
CA ASN A 6 -23.00 10.18 -25.90
C ASN A 6 -22.22 11.38 -25.36
N VAL A 7 -22.87 12.18 -24.52
CA VAL A 7 -22.20 13.14 -23.66
C VAL A 7 -21.35 12.27 -22.76
N PHE A 8 -20.02 12.38 -22.91
CA PHE A 8 -19.11 11.95 -21.88
C PHE A 8 -19.57 12.63 -20.59
N ASP A 9 -20.29 11.90 -19.73
CA ASP A 9 -20.67 12.38 -18.42
C ASP A 9 -19.45 12.15 -17.51
N PRO A 10 -18.69 13.20 -17.16
CA PRO A 10 -17.54 13.05 -16.28
C PRO A 10 -17.96 12.65 -14.85
N ALA A 11 -19.26 12.61 -14.53
CA ALA A 11 -19.76 12.12 -13.25
C ALA A 11 -19.71 10.59 -13.16
N ASP A 12 -19.94 9.86 -14.25
CA ASP A 12 -19.85 8.39 -14.29
C ASP A 12 -18.40 7.89 -14.25
N GLU A 13 -17.44 8.73 -14.65
CA GLU A 13 -16.01 8.40 -14.59
C GLU A 13 -15.43 8.51 -13.16
N ARG A 14 -16.18 9.09 -12.20
CA ARG A 14 -15.76 9.17 -10.80
C ARG A 14 -15.96 7.88 -10.01
N ASP A 15 -16.78 6.96 -10.51
CA ASP A 15 -17.00 5.64 -9.91
C ASP A 15 -16.02 4.59 -10.42
N LEU A 16 -15.11 4.97 -11.33
CA LEU A 16 -13.97 4.15 -11.69
C LEU A 16 -12.93 4.25 -10.57
N GLY A 17 -13.13 3.48 -9.49
CA GLY A 17 -12.27 3.45 -8.31
C GLY A 17 -10.79 3.34 -8.69
N VAL A 18 -10.08 4.48 -8.65
CA VAL A 18 -8.65 4.53 -8.94
C VAL A 18 -7.93 3.94 -7.74
N ARG A 19 -7.51 2.68 -7.86
CA ARG A 19 -6.70 2.01 -6.84
C ARG A 19 -5.23 2.35 -7.05
N LEU A 20 -4.69 3.24 -6.23
CA LEU A 20 -3.26 3.57 -6.22
C LEU A 20 -2.58 2.83 -5.07
N ALA A 21 -1.70 1.87 -5.39
CA ALA A 21 -0.91 1.16 -4.39
C ALA A 21 0.57 1.52 -4.52
N GLY A 22 1.14 2.08 -3.46
CA GLY A 22 2.56 2.37 -3.32
C GLY A 22 3.18 1.54 -2.20
N GLN A 23 4.35 0.95 -2.44
CA GLN A 23 5.11 0.25 -1.42
C GLN A 23 6.53 0.80 -1.33
N LEU A 24 6.95 1.14 -0.12
CA LEU A 24 8.31 1.54 0.21
C LEU A 24 8.94 0.47 1.09
N GLY A 25 10.16 0.06 0.78
CA GLY A 25 10.87 -0.97 1.52
C GLY A 25 12.32 -0.58 1.77
N PHE A 26 12.77 -0.75 3.00
CA PHE A 26 14.15 -0.58 3.43
C PHE A 26 14.65 -1.87 4.07
N THR A 27 15.77 -2.39 3.60
CA THR A 27 16.42 -3.56 4.20
C THR A 27 17.84 -3.18 4.59
N TYR A 28 18.18 -3.40 5.85
CA TYR A 28 19.50 -3.16 6.40
C TYR A 28 20.05 -4.46 7.00
N PHE A 29 21.16 -4.93 6.44
CA PHE A 29 21.87 -6.11 6.94
C PHE A 29 23.06 -5.63 7.78
N MET A 30 23.08 -6.01 9.06
CA MET A 30 24.22 -5.74 9.95
C MET A 30 25.28 -6.83 9.81
N ASN A 31 24.86 -8.08 9.62
CA ASN A 31 25.74 -9.23 9.41
C ASN A 31 24.96 -10.34 8.67
N GLN A 32 25.61 -11.43 8.25
CA GLN A 32 24.97 -12.54 7.54
C GLN A 32 23.80 -13.19 8.33
N ALA A 33 23.82 -13.08 9.66
CA ALA A 33 22.81 -13.62 10.57
C ALA A 33 21.93 -12.54 11.25
N SER A 34 22.08 -11.26 10.89
CA SER A 34 21.29 -10.19 11.49
C SER A 34 20.91 -9.10 10.50
N GLY A 35 19.63 -8.76 10.49
CA GLY A 35 19.05 -7.79 9.57
C GLY A 35 17.78 -7.16 10.10
N VAL A 36 17.50 -5.97 9.61
CA VAL A 36 16.26 -5.23 9.87
C VAL A 36 15.61 -4.93 8.52
N ARG A 37 14.35 -5.28 8.38
CA ARG A 37 13.54 -4.99 7.20
C ARG A 37 12.33 -4.19 7.62
N LEU A 38 12.22 -2.99 7.08
CA LEU A 38 11.05 -2.12 7.23
C LEU A 38 10.34 -2.03 5.89
N ALA A 39 9.04 -2.25 5.85
CA ALA A 39 8.23 -1.98 4.67
C ALA A 39 6.99 -1.18 5.06
N ALA A 40 6.67 -0.17 4.27
CA ALA A 40 5.46 0.63 4.38
C ALA A 40 4.65 0.49 3.10
N ASN A 41 3.34 0.40 3.23
CA ASN A 41 2.39 0.35 2.13
C ASN A 41 1.37 1.45 2.28
N VAL A 42 1.04 2.11 1.19
CA VAL A 42 -0.06 3.08 1.10
C VAL A 42 -0.94 2.64 -0.05
N VAL A 43 -2.22 2.45 0.22
CA VAL A 43 -3.22 2.12 -0.79
C VAL A 43 -4.33 3.16 -0.70
N ALA A 44 -4.63 3.82 -1.82
CA ALA A 44 -5.82 4.65 -1.96
C ALA A 44 -6.85 3.88 -2.78
N ASP A 45 -8.06 3.73 -2.27
CA ASP A 45 -9.17 3.03 -2.93
C ASP A 45 -10.48 3.76 -2.66
N GLY A 46 -11.18 4.21 -3.70
CA GLY A 46 -12.52 4.82 -3.56
C GLY A 46 -12.60 6.07 -2.66
N GLY A 47 -11.47 6.74 -2.37
CA GLY A 47 -11.40 7.88 -1.45
C GLY A 47 -10.95 7.52 -0.02
N GLU A 48 -10.73 6.24 0.27
CA GLU A 48 -10.17 5.75 1.53
C GLU A 48 -8.66 5.49 1.38
N PHE A 49 -7.88 5.79 2.43
CA PHE A 49 -6.43 5.60 2.45
C PHE A 49 -6.05 4.57 3.50
N PHE A 50 -5.53 3.43 3.05
CA PHE A 50 -4.98 2.39 3.90
C PHE A 50 -3.47 2.55 4.01
N VAL A 51 -2.98 2.75 5.24
CA VAL A 51 -1.55 2.83 5.52
C VAL A 51 -1.14 1.64 6.39
N GLY A 52 -0.20 0.85 5.88
CA GLY A 52 0.40 -0.26 6.62
C GLY A 52 1.91 -0.07 6.77
N ALA A 53 2.44 -0.58 7.87
CA ALA A 53 3.87 -0.72 8.09
C ALA A 53 4.18 -2.09 8.70
N SER A 54 5.29 -2.67 8.28
CA SER A 54 5.84 -3.91 8.82
C SER A 54 7.31 -3.71 9.12
N LEU A 55 7.74 -4.15 10.30
CA LEU A 55 9.10 -4.12 10.76
C LEU A 55 9.49 -5.52 11.20
N GLN A 56 10.43 -6.12 10.49
CA GLN A 56 11.02 -7.40 10.81
C GLN A 56 12.45 -7.18 11.27
N MET A 57 12.79 -7.67 12.46
CA MET A 57 14.15 -7.67 12.97
C MET A 57 14.59 -9.12 13.22
N THR A 58 15.70 -9.50 12.61
CA THR A 58 16.35 -10.78 12.81
C THR A 58 17.69 -10.52 13.49
N TYR A 59 17.90 -11.07 14.68
CA TYR A 59 19.18 -10.96 15.39
C TYR A 59 19.61 -12.34 15.92
N GLY A 60 20.46 -13.04 15.15
CA GLY A 60 20.99 -14.35 15.53
C GLY A 60 19.92 -15.46 15.53
N PHE A 61 19.23 -15.64 16.67
CA PHE A 61 18.16 -16.64 16.88
C PHE A 61 16.82 -16.02 17.29
N LEU A 62 16.78 -14.70 17.48
CA LEU A 62 15.56 -13.97 17.83
C LEU A 62 14.99 -13.34 16.56
N ASP A 63 13.84 -13.84 16.14
CA ASP A 63 13.04 -13.29 15.06
C ASP A 63 11.84 -12.56 15.67
N ALA A 64 11.80 -11.24 15.46
CA ALA A 64 10.71 -10.40 15.94
C ALA A 64 10.08 -9.68 14.74
N THR A 65 8.81 -9.97 14.49
CA THR A 65 8.03 -9.33 13.43
C THR A 65 6.92 -8.49 14.05
N PHE A 66 6.88 -7.23 13.66
CA PHE A 66 5.85 -6.27 14.05
C PHE A 66 5.11 -5.85 12.79
N ALA A 67 3.79 -6.01 12.78
CA ALA A 67 2.91 -5.48 11.75
C ALA A 67 1.92 -4.50 12.40
N GLY A 68 1.88 -3.27 11.90
CA GLY A 68 0.97 -2.23 12.35
C GLY A 68 0.29 -1.60 11.14
N GLY A 69 -1.04 -1.71 11.05
CA GLY A 69 -1.84 -1.09 10.01
C GLY A 69 -2.94 -0.23 10.64
N GLY A 70 -3.05 1.02 10.19
CA GLY A 70 -4.16 1.90 10.53
C GLY A 70 -5.30 1.69 9.52
N LEU A 71 -6.50 1.43 10.04
CA LEU A 71 -7.77 1.49 9.31
C LEU A 71 -8.22 2.96 9.24
#